data_AF-A0A946ZMK5-F1
#
_entry.id   AF-A0A946ZMK5-F1
#
_cell.length_a   1.000
_cell.length_b   1.000
_cell.length_c   1.000
_cell.angle_alpha   90.00
_cell.angle_beta   90.00
_cell.angle_gamma   90.00
#
_symmetry.space_group_name_H-M   'P 1'
#
loop_
_entity.id
_entity.type
_entity.pdbx_description
1 polymer ?
#
loop_
_entity_poly.entity_id
_entity_poly.type
_entity_poly.pdbx_seq_one_letter_code
_entity_poly.pdbx_strand_id
1 'polypeptide(L)' 'MKTKSLLFSIIGATLLLGSSAIKVDVCHNVDNNPHVINVALPAAAAHLLQHSGDSLGDCVEDN' A
#
# COMPACT_ATOMS: atom_id res chain seq x y z
N MET A 1 -25.55 -10.40 21.99
CA MET A 1 -25.00 -10.14 20.64
C MET A 1 -24.01 -8.97 20.56
N LYS A 2 -23.94 -8.04 21.54
CA LYS A 2 -23.09 -6.83 21.49
C LYS A 2 -21.57 -7.06 21.62
N THR A 3 -21.12 -8.16 22.23
CA THR A 3 -19.70 -8.43 22.46
C THR A 3 -18.91 -8.78 21.20
N LYS A 4 -19.56 -9.38 20.19
CA LYS A 4 -18.91 -9.77 18.93
C LYS A 4 -18.47 -8.55 18.11
N SER A 5 -19.24 -7.46 18.14
CA SER A 5 -18.95 -6.26 17.34
C SER A 5 -17.72 -5.48 17.81
N LEU A 6 -17.40 -5.54 19.11
CA LEU A 6 -16.22 -4.90 19.69
C LEU A 6 -14.92 -5.64 19.31
N LEU A 7 -14.95 -6.98 19.33
CA LEU A 7 -13.80 -7.81 18.95
C LEU A 7 -13.35 -7.57 17.49
N PHE A 8 -14.30 -7.46 16.56
CA PHE A 8 -13.97 -7.18 15.16
C PHE A 8 -13.35 -5.79 14.93
N SER A 9 -13.78 -4.78 15.68
CA SER A 9 -13.21 -3.42 15.55
C SER A 9 -11.76 -3.34 16.03
N ILE A 10 -11.42 -4.04 17.12
CA ILE A 10 -10.06 -4.04 17.68
C ILE A 10 -9.09 -4.72 16.70
N ILE A 11 -9.49 -5.89 16.15
CA ILE A 11 -8.66 -6.64 15.20
C ILE A 11 -8.38 -5.83 13.92
N GLY A 12 -9.41 -5.13 13.40
CA GLY A 12 -9.25 -4.26 12.24
C GLY A 12 -8.25 -3.12 12.48
N ALA A 13 -8.36 -2.43 13.63
CA ALA A 13 -7.46 -1.34 13.98
C ALA A 13 -6.01 -1.82 14.15
N THR A 14 -5.79 -2.97 14.80
CA THR A 14 -4.44 -3.52 14.98
C THR A 14 -3.78 -3.93 13.67
N LEU A 15 -4.54 -4.46 12.72
CA LEU A 15 -4.01 -4.87 11.41
C LEU A 15 -3.61 -3.66 10.54
N LEU A 16 -4.42 -2.60 10.57
CA LEU A 16 -4.12 -1.33 9.90
C LEU A 16 -2.87 -0.66 10.49
N LEU A 17 -2.75 -0.62 11.82
CA LEU A 17 -1.57 -0.06 12.48
C LEU A 17 -0.32 -0.89 12.18
N GLY A 18 -0.41 -2.23 12.26
CA GLY A 18 0.73 -3.11 11.99
C GLY A 18 1.24 -3.06 10.54
N SER A 19 0.33 -2.97 9.56
CA SER A 19 0.71 -2.90 8.14
C SER A 19 1.39 -1.58 7.76
N SER A 20 1.13 -0.50 8.48
CA SER A 20 1.80 0.80 8.24
C SER A 20 3.30 0.80 8.56
N ALA A 21 3.78 -0.15 9.37
CA ALA A 21 5.20 -0.34 9.63
C ALA A 21 5.93 -1.08 8.50
N ILE A 22 5.19 -1.76 7.62
CA ILE A 22 5.74 -2.45 6.46
C ILE A 22 5.83 -1.44 5.33
N LYS A 23 7.03 -1.24 4.80
CA LYS A 23 7.24 -0.43 3.60
C LYS A 23 7.44 -1.32 2.38
N VAL A 24 6.98 -0.85 1.24
CA VAL A 24 7.13 -1.49 -0.06
C VAL A 24 7.59 -0.48 -1.09
N ASP A 25 8.27 -0.98 -2.11
CA ASP A 25 8.66 -0.18 -3.26
C ASP A 25 7.55 -0.19 -4.30
N VAL A 26 7.32 0.97 -4.90
CA VAL A 26 6.36 1.20 -5.98
C VAL A 26 7.11 1.92 -7.09
N CYS A 27 7.06 1.37 -8.30
CA CYS A 27 7.43 2.11 -9.49
C CYS A 27 6.32 3.12 -9.78
N HIS A 28 6.61 4.38 -9.53
CA HIS A 28 5.73 5.51 -9.80
C HIS A 28 6.08 6.10 -11.16
N ASN A 29 5.12 6.10 -12.08
CA ASN A 29 5.28 6.66 -13.42
C ASN A 29 4.29 7.80 -13.62
N VAL A 30 4.74 8.99 -13.24
CA VAL A 30 4.03 10.26 -13.49
C VAL A 30 4.71 11.00 -14.61
N ASP A 31 3.94 11.55 -15.55
CA ASP A 31 4.45 12.36 -16.67
C ASP A 31 5.58 11.70 -17.48
N ASN A 32 5.53 10.36 -17.66
CA ASN A 32 6.58 9.55 -18.29
C ASN A 32 7.95 9.62 -17.59
N ASN A 33 7.95 9.82 -16.27
CA ASN A 33 9.15 9.81 -15.44
C ASN A 33 9.11 8.68 -14.40
N PRO A 34 9.51 7.45 -14.77
CA PRO A 34 9.52 6.32 -13.85
C PRO A 34 10.58 6.50 -12.77
N HIS A 35 10.16 6.36 -11.51
CA HIS A 35 11.06 6.35 -10.36
C HIS A 35 10.46 5.51 -9.22
N VAL A 36 11.32 5.02 -8.33
CA VAL A 36 10.90 4.20 -7.20
C VAL A 36 10.55 5.09 -6.00
N ILE A 37 9.38 4.86 -5.40
CA ILE A 37 9.00 5.43 -4.12
C ILE A 37 8.88 4.33 -3.07
N ASN A 38 9.30 4.63 -1.83
CA ASN A 38 9.23 3.71 -0.71
C ASN A 38 8.13 4.17 0.27
N VAL A 39 6.99 3.49 0.26
CA VAL A 39 5.78 3.91 0.99
C VAL A 39 5.24 2.78 1.86
N ALA A 40 4.45 3.13 2.88
CA ALA A 40 3.82 2.13 3.74
C ALA A 40 2.83 1.26 2.94
N LEU A 41 2.71 -0.01 3.27
CA LEU A 41 1.88 -0.97 2.53
C LEU A 41 0.42 -0.52 2.33
N PRO A 42 -0.29 0.04 3.33
CA PRO A 42 -1.65 0.58 3.11
C PRO A 42 -1.66 1.78 2.14
N ALA A 43 -0.60 2.60 2.16
CA ALA A 43 -0.46 3.73 1.25
C ALA A 43 -0.17 3.26 -0.18
N ALA A 44 0.70 2.25 -0.36
CA ALA A 44 0.91 1.64 -1.67
C ALA A 44 -0.39 1.08 -2.26
N ALA A 45 -1.19 0.38 -1.45
CA ALA A 45 -2.47 -0.14 -1.89
C ALA A 45 -3.44 0.97 -2.36
N ALA A 46 -3.56 2.05 -1.59
CA ALA A 46 -4.37 3.20 -1.99
C ALA A 46 -3.82 3.88 -3.25
N HIS A 47 -2.50 4.07 -3.30
CA HIS A 47 -1.80 4.73 -4.41
C HIS A 47 -2.03 4.01 -5.74
N LEU A 48 -1.86 2.68 -5.78
CA LEU A 48 -2.08 1.86 -6.97
C LEU A 48 -3.54 1.85 -7.44
N LEU A 49 -4.50 2.03 -6.53
CA LEU A 49 -5.91 2.18 -6.90
C LEU A 49 -6.21 3.54 -7.54
N GLN A 50 -5.44 4.57 -7.20
CA GLN A 50 -5.62 5.94 -7.71
C GLN A 50 -4.77 6.21 -8.96
N HIS A 51 -3.65 5.53 -9.10
CA HIS A 51 -2.66 5.75 -10.16
C HIS A 51 -2.44 4.46 -10.96
N SER A 52 -3.20 4.29 -12.05
CA SER A 52 -3.19 3.07 -12.87
C SER A 52 -1.91 2.84 -13.68
N GLY A 53 -0.99 3.81 -13.71
CA GLY A 53 0.32 3.71 -14.37
C GLY A 53 1.43 3.21 -13.44
N ASP A 54 1.13 3.03 -12.16
CA ASP A 54 2.10 2.63 -11.14
C ASP A 54 2.05 1.12 -10.90
N SER A 55 3.16 0.55 -10.42
CA SER A 55 3.29 -0.89 -10.20
C SER A 55 4.06 -1.19 -8.93
N LEU A 56 3.78 -2.33 -8.29
CA LEU A 56 4.59 -2.80 -7.16
C LEU A 56 5.97 -3.24 -7.63
N GLY A 57 7.00 -2.88 -6.85
CA GLY A 57 8.40 -3.22 -7.11
C GLY A 57 9.20 -2.08 -7.72
N ASP A 58 10.39 -2.41 -8.19
CA ASP A 58 11.29 -1.47 -8.85
C ASP A 58 10.83 -1.12 -10.27
N CYS A 59 11.32 -0.03 -10.84
CA CYS A 59 11.09 0.34 -12.24
C CYS A 59 11.95 -0.45 -13.22
N VAL A 60 12.27 -1.71 -12.92
CA VAL A 60 13.10 -2.55 -13.79
C VAL A 60 12.37 -2.70 -15.13
N GLU A 61 13.00 -2.16 -16.17
CA GLU A 61 12.71 -2.51 -17.56
C GLU A 61 12.96 -4.02 -17.70
N ASP A 62 11.91 -4.79 -18.01
CA ASP A 62 12.05 -6.17 -18.49
C ASP A 62 13.20 -6.20 -19.52
N ASN A 63 14.30 -6.87 -19.17
CA ASN A 63 15.36 -7.21 -20.13
C ASN A 63 14.93 -8.44 -20.94
#